data_AF-A0A1G9JKD9-F1
#
_entry.id   AF-A0A1G9JKD9-F1
#
_cell.length_a   1.000
_cell.length_b   1.000
_cell.length_c   1.000
_cell.angle_alpha   90.00
_cell.angle_beta   90.00
_cell.angle_gamma   90.00
#
_symmetry.space_group_name_H-M   'P 1'
#
loop_
_entity.id
_entity.type
_entity.pdbx_description
1 polymer ?
#
loop_
_entity_poly.entity_id
_entity_poly.type
_entity_poly.pdbx_seq_one_letter_code
_entity_poly.pdbx_strand_id
1 'polypeptide(L)'
;MDKIKKSTHNKIYWILIVLSLIIGISIYGPLKDEFTLQFLLFFSGLPFFLFVIGSFGLLWPKIKPDGEEIYIKHALLIGILFIILFFIHVWIILPRICPDFGSCLGV
;
A
#
# COMPACT_ATOMS: atom_id res chain seq x y z
N MET A 1 -7.70 -16.73 -26.79
CA MET A 1 -6.63 -17.13 -25.84
C MET A 1 -6.33 -16.05 -24.77
N ASP A 2 -6.99 -14.88 -24.84
CA ASP A 2 -6.71 -13.71 -24.00
C ASP A 2 -7.32 -13.73 -22.59
N LYS A 3 -8.40 -14.50 -22.37
CA LYS A 3 -9.06 -14.57 -21.05
C LYS A 3 -8.19 -15.20 -19.97
N ILE A 4 -7.33 -16.17 -20.31
CA ILE A 4 -6.49 -16.89 -19.34
C ILE A 4 -5.33 -15.99 -18.86
N LYS A 5 -4.72 -15.20 -19.76
CA LYS A 5 -3.61 -14.29 -19.43
C LYS A 5 -4.06 -13.13 -18.54
N LYS A 6 -5.28 -12.59 -18.75
CA LYS A 6 -5.90 -11.56 -17.91
C LYS A 6 -6.19 -12.07 -16.49
N SER A 7 -6.51 -13.35 -16.34
CA SER A 7 -6.77 -13.96 -15.03
C SER A 7 -5.52 -14.12 -14.16
N THR A 8 -4.38 -14.49 -14.74
CA THR A 8 -3.13 -14.67 -13.98
C THR A 8 -2.54 -13.35 -13.51
N HIS A 9 -2.66 -12.30 -14.33
CA HIS A 9 -2.18 -10.96 -13.98
C HIS A 9 -2.92 -10.40 -12.74
N ASN A 10 -4.24 -10.59 -12.67
CA ASN A 10 -5.02 -10.18 -11.50
C ASN A 10 -4.68 -10.99 -10.25
N LYS A 11 -4.24 -12.25 -10.38
CA LYS A 11 -3.86 -13.09 -9.22
C LYS A 11 -2.62 -12.56 -8.51
N ILE A 12 -1.60 -12.12 -9.24
CA ILE A 12 -0.35 -11.61 -8.66
C ILE A 12 -0.62 -10.39 -7.77
N TYR A 13 -1.42 -9.45 -8.27
CA TYR A 13 -1.78 -8.26 -7.50
C TYR A 13 -2.66 -8.57 -6.29
N TRP A 14 -3.56 -9.55 -6.40
CA TRP A 14 -4.30 -10.07 -5.25
C TRP A 14 -3.38 -10.70 -4.20
N ILE A 15 -2.39 -11.49 -4.64
CA ILE A 15 -1.39 -12.08 -3.74
C ILE A 15 -0.60 -10.97 -3.02
N LEU A 16 -0.21 -9.90 -3.72
CA LEU A 16 0.49 -8.75 -3.10
C LEU A 16 -0.36 -8.08 -2.01
N ILE A 17 -1.66 -7.89 -2.24
CA ILE A 17 -2.57 -7.34 -1.24
C ILE A 17 -2.69 -8.29 -0.04
N VAL A 18 -2.93 -9.58 -0.28
CA VAL A 18 -3.05 -10.57 0.80
C VAL A 18 -1.75 -10.65 1.61
N LEU A 19 -0.60 -10.66 0.94
CA LEU A 19 0.71 -10.69 1.57
C LEU A 19 0.95 -9.43 2.40
N SER A 20 0.59 -8.25 1.89
CA SER A 20 0.65 -6.99 2.63
C SER A 20 -0.15 -7.07 3.94
N LEU A 21 -1.39 -7.59 3.88
CA LEU A 21 -2.24 -7.73 5.06
C LEU A 21 -1.65 -8.72 6.07
N ILE A 22 -1.13 -9.86 5.61
CA ILE A 22 -0.49 -10.85 6.48
C ILE A 22 0.72 -10.26 7.21
N ILE A 23 1.58 -9.52 6.48
CA ILE A 23 2.75 -8.86 7.04
C ILE A 23 2.33 -7.80 8.06
N GLY A 24 1.36 -6.94 7.70
CA GLY A 24 0.85 -5.90 8.59
C GLY A 24 0.25 -6.49 9.88
N ILE A 25 -0.61 -7.49 9.77
CA ILE A 25 -1.26 -8.11 10.94
C ILE A 25 -0.24 -8.84 11.81
N SER A 26 0.71 -9.56 11.22
CA SER A 26 1.73 -10.31 11.98
C SER A 26 2.66 -9.37 12.75
N ILE A 27 3.12 -8.30 12.11
CA ILE A 27 4.09 -7.36 12.72
C ILE A 27 3.43 -6.43 13.73
N TYR A 28 2.25 -5.90 13.42
CA TYR A 28 1.55 -4.96 14.31
C TYR A 28 0.61 -5.62 15.32
N GLY A 29 0.41 -6.94 15.22
CA GLY A 29 -0.35 -7.74 16.16
C GLY A 29 0.55 -8.45 17.16
N PRO A 30 0.87 -9.74 16.96
CA PRO A 30 1.59 -10.56 17.93
C PRO A 30 3.08 -10.19 18.08
N LEU A 31 3.74 -9.69 17.04
CA LEU A 31 5.19 -9.42 17.07
C LEU A 31 5.53 -7.97 17.41
N LYS A 32 4.55 -7.11 17.69
CA LYS A 32 4.78 -5.67 17.86
C LYS A 32 5.71 -5.35 19.04
N ASP A 33 5.67 -6.18 20.08
CA ASP A 33 6.39 -5.98 21.34
C ASP A 33 7.83 -6.53 21.30
N GLU A 34 8.15 -7.34 20.29
CA GLU A 34 9.47 -7.96 20.09
C GLU A 34 10.43 -7.08 19.28
N PHE A 35 9.92 -6.04 18.64
CA PHE A 35 10.67 -5.17 17.75
C PHE A 35 10.79 -3.75 18.30
N THR A 36 11.85 -3.05 17.89
CA THR A 36 12.02 -1.64 18.27
C THR A 36 11.00 -0.75 17.56
N LEU A 37 10.58 0.34 18.23
CA LEU A 37 9.65 1.32 17.65
C LEU A 37 10.17 1.89 16.33
N GLN A 38 11.47 2.17 16.23
CA GLN A 38 12.12 2.66 15.02
C GLN A 38 12.01 1.64 13.87
N PHE A 39 12.17 0.35 14.15
CA PHE A 39 11.97 -0.71 13.17
C PHE A 39 10.51 -0.77 12.73
N LEU A 40 9.56 -0.77 13.67
CA LEU A 40 8.13 -0.77 13.36
C LEU A 40 7.70 0.43 12.51
N LEU A 41 8.27 1.61 12.77
CA LEU A 41 8.04 2.83 12.02
C LEU A 41 8.52 2.70 10.58
N PHE A 42 9.79 2.34 10.38
CA PHE A 42 10.36 2.22 9.03
C PHE A 42 9.73 1.06 8.25
N PHE A 43 9.51 -0.07 8.91
CA PHE A 43 8.95 -1.26 8.30
C PHE A 43 7.47 -1.10 7.95
N SER A 44 6.76 -0.10 8.52
CA SER A 44 5.35 0.19 8.21
C SER A 44 5.13 0.58 6.74
N GLY A 45 6.16 1.13 6.11
CA GLY A 45 6.15 1.43 4.69
C GLY A 45 6.06 0.18 3.82
N LEU A 46 6.66 -0.95 4.23
CA LEU A 46 6.69 -2.16 3.40
C LEU A 46 5.29 -2.76 3.12
N PRO A 47 4.45 -3.10 4.13
CA PRO A 47 3.10 -3.56 3.87
C PRO A 47 2.27 -2.47 3.17
N PHE A 48 2.48 -1.19 3.47
CA PHE A 48 1.82 -0.09 2.78
C PHE A 48 2.12 -0.07 1.28
N PHE A 49 3.38 -0.09 0.87
CA PHE A 49 3.77 -0.09 -0.54
C PHE A 49 3.30 -1.34 -1.27
N LEU A 50 3.39 -2.52 -0.63
CA LEU A 50 2.84 -3.75 -1.20
C LEU A 50 1.33 -3.65 -1.44
N PHE A 51 0.60 -3.04 -0.51
CA PHE A 51 -0.84 -2.80 -0.64
C PHE A 51 -1.15 -1.85 -1.80
N VAL A 52 -0.41 -0.74 -1.90
CA VAL A 52 -0.55 0.25 -2.96
C VAL A 52 -0.27 -0.36 -4.32
N ILE A 53 0.86 -1.06 -4.48
CA ILE A 53 1.26 -1.70 -5.74
C ILE A 53 0.22 -2.74 -6.17
N GLY A 54 -0.26 -3.58 -5.24
CA GLY A 54 -1.32 -4.54 -5.52
C GLY A 54 -2.64 -3.85 -5.92
N SER A 55 -3.05 -2.82 -5.18
CA SER A 55 -4.28 -2.08 -5.47
C SER A 55 -4.23 -1.38 -6.83
N PHE A 56 -3.13 -0.70 -7.13
CA PHE A 56 -2.93 -0.02 -8.41
C PHE A 56 -2.81 -0.99 -9.57
N GLY A 57 -2.12 -2.11 -9.39
CA GLY A 57 -2.04 -3.15 -10.42
C GLY A 57 -3.41 -3.76 -10.78
N LEU A 58 -4.32 -3.89 -9.80
CA LEU A 58 -5.71 -4.31 -10.06
C LEU A 58 -6.57 -3.21 -10.68
N LEU A 59 -6.35 -1.95 -10.28
CA LEU A 59 -7.08 -0.80 -10.80
C LEU A 59 -6.63 -0.41 -12.22
N TRP A 60 -5.37 -0.62 -12.57
CA TRP A 60 -4.77 -0.23 -13.84
C TRP A 60 -5.58 -0.66 -15.08
N PRO A 61 -5.97 -1.94 -15.25
CA PRO A 61 -6.77 -2.36 -16.39
C PRO A 61 -8.23 -1.89 -16.32
N LYS A 62 -8.75 -1.48 -15.15
CA LYS A 62 -10.12 -0.99 -14.99
C LYS A 62 -10.25 0.51 -15.28
N ILE A 63 -9.18 1.26 -15.02
CA ILE A 63 -9.14 2.72 -15.20
C ILE A 63 -8.35 3.08 -16.46
N LYS A 64 -8.06 2.11 -17.36
CA LYS A 64 -7.46 2.41 -18.67
C LYS A 64 -8.48 3.19 -19.50
N PRO A 65 -8.28 4.48 -19.81
CA PRO A 65 -9.27 5.24 -20.56
C PRO A 65 -8.91 5.18 -22.06
N ASP A 66 -9.91 5.12 -22.93
CA ASP A 66 -9.73 5.05 -24.38
C ASP A 66 -9.49 6.46 -24.97
N GLY A 67 -8.29 6.70 -25.53
CA GLY A 67 -7.91 7.97 -26.20
C GLY A 67 -6.48 8.46 -25.87
N GLU A 68 -5.92 9.34 -26.71
CA GLU A 68 -4.50 9.74 -26.69
C GLU A 68 -4.13 10.84 -25.65
N GLU A 69 -5.05 11.76 -25.30
CA GLU A 69 -4.80 12.87 -24.34
C GLU A 69 -4.87 12.45 -22.85
N ILE A 70 -4.82 11.16 -22.58
CA ILE A 70 -5.41 10.56 -21.38
C ILE A 70 -4.35 10.09 -20.37
N TYR A 71 -3.11 9.86 -20.80
CA TYR A 71 -2.03 9.41 -19.93
C TYR A 71 -1.79 10.36 -18.75
N ILE A 72 -1.93 11.67 -18.96
CA ILE A 72 -1.80 12.68 -17.90
C ILE A 72 -2.94 12.54 -16.88
N LYS A 73 -4.20 12.37 -17.33
CA LYS A 73 -5.35 12.17 -16.44
C LYS A 73 -5.23 10.89 -15.63
N HIS A 74 -4.74 9.81 -16.25
CA HIS A 74 -4.54 8.53 -15.59
C HIS A 74 -3.43 8.62 -14.52
N ALA A 75 -2.27 9.21 -14.85
CA ALA A 75 -1.19 9.43 -13.89
C ALA A 75 -1.64 10.32 -12.73
N LEU A 76 -2.41 11.39 -13.00
CA LEU A 76 -2.95 12.27 -11.98
C LEU A 76 -3.90 11.52 -11.03
N LEU A 77 -4.79 10.68 -11.56
CA LEU A 77 -5.74 9.91 -10.75
C LEU A 77 -5.03 8.92 -9.82
N ILE A 78 -4.04 8.18 -10.34
CA ILE A 78 -3.22 7.25 -9.56
C ILE A 78 -2.42 8.01 -8.49
N GLY A 79 -1.86 9.17 -8.83
CA GLY A 79 -1.15 10.04 -7.89
C GLY A 79 -2.05 10.55 -6.76
N ILE A 80 -3.25 11.03 -7.06
CA ILE A 80 -4.22 11.48 -6.05
C ILE A 80 -4.61 10.31 -5.14
N LEU A 81 -4.89 9.14 -5.71
CA LEU A 81 -5.21 7.95 -4.94
C LEU A 81 -4.05 7.57 -4.01
N PHE A 82 -2.81 7.63 -4.51
CA PHE A 82 -1.61 7.39 -3.70
C PHE A 82 -1.50 8.36 -2.53
N ILE A 83 -1.70 9.65 -2.78
CA ILE A 83 -1.65 10.68 -1.75
C ILE A 83 -2.68 10.42 -0.65
N ILE A 84 -3.92 10.06 -1.02
CA ILE A 84 -4.98 9.72 -0.06
C ILE A 84 -4.57 8.52 0.80
N LEU A 85 -4.10 7.44 0.16
CA LEU A 85 -3.61 6.24 0.85
C LEU A 85 -2.42 6.55 1.76
N PHE A 86 -1.49 7.39 1.31
CA PHE A 86 -0.33 7.82 2.08
C PHE A 86 -0.74 8.62 3.31
N PHE A 87 -1.70 9.54 3.18
CA PHE A 87 -2.24 10.26 4.34
C PHE A 87 -2.93 9.31 5.31
N ILE A 88 -3.70 8.33 4.85
CA ILE A 88 -4.28 7.29 5.71
C ILE A 88 -3.17 6.54 6.48
N HIS A 89 -2.08 6.19 5.80
CA HIS A 89 -0.95 5.54 6.45
C HIS A 89 -0.30 6.43 7.52
N VAL A 90 -0.01 7.70 7.19
CA VAL A 90 0.66 8.65 8.10
C VAL A 90 -0.21 9.10 9.26
N TRP A 91 -1.52 9.25 9.07
CA TRP A 91 -2.41 9.81 10.08
C TRP A 91 -3.26 8.78 10.81
N ILE A 92 -3.43 7.57 10.27
CA ILE A 92 -4.25 6.53 10.90
C ILE A 92 -3.38 5.36 11.37
N ILE A 93 -2.50 4.85 10.52
CA ILE A 93 -1.70 3.66 10.85
C ILE A 93 -0.57 4.04 11.81
N LEU A 94 0.17 5.09 11.48
CA LEU A 94 1.35 5.52 12.21
C LEU A 94 1.04 5.98 13.65
N PRO A 95 -0.02 6.78 13.93
CA PRO A 95 -0.38 7.16 15.30
C PRO A 95 -0.88 6.01 16.17
N ARG A 96 -1.38 4.91 15.57
CA ARG A 96 -1.71 3.69 16.33
C ARG A 96 -0.48 2.91 16.78
N ILE A 97 0.63 3.06 16.06
CA ILE A 97 1.91 2.41 16.39
C ILE A 97 2.68 3.27 17.38
N CYS A 98 2.76 4.58 17.11
CA CYS A 98 3.36 5.55 18.01
C CYS A 98 2.47 6.81 18.10
N PRO A 99 1.77 7.02 19.22
CA PRO A 99 0.90 8.17 19.40
C PRO A 99 1.67 9.50 19.47
N ASP A 100 2.93 9.48 19.91
CA ASP A 100 3.81 10.64 19.95
C ASP A 100 5.00 10.47 18.99
N PHE A 101 4.74 10.77 17.72
CA PHE A 101 5.66 10.56 16.62
C PHE A 101 7.03 11.24 16.83
N GLY A 102 7.06 12.40 17.48
CA GLY A 102 8.29 13.14 17.77
C GLY A 102 9.16 12.39 18.77
N SER A 103 8.57 11.95 19.89
CA SER A 103 9.28 11.18 20.90
C SER A 103 9.83 9.83 20.39
N CYS A 104 9.11 9.17 19.47
CA CYS A 104 9.52 7.87 18.92
C CYS A 104 10.67 7.95 17.91
N LEU A 105 10.91 9.12 17.33
CA LEU A 105 12.06 9.34 16.44
C LEU A 105 13.36 9.60 17.23
N GLY A 106 13.27 9.72 18.56
CA GLY A 106 14.43 9.92 19.43
C GLY A 106 15.17 11.24 19.19
N VAL A 107 14.46 12.24 18.63
CA VAL A 107 14.94 13.61 18.42
C VAL A 107 14.38 14.56 19.46
#